data_AF-A0AAV5RUR2-F1
#
_entry.id   AF-A0AAV5RUR2-F1
#
_cell.length_a   1.000
_cell.length_b   1.000
_cell.length_c   1.000
_cell.angle_alpha   90.00
_cell.angle_beta   90.00
_cell.angle_gamma   90.00
#
_symmetry.space_group_name_H-M   'P 1'
#
loop_
_entity.id
_entity.type
_entity.pdbx_description
1 polymer ?
#
loop_
_entity_poly.entity_id
_entity_poly.type
_entity_poly.pdbx_seq_one_letter_code
_entity_poly.pdbx_strand_id
1 'polypeptide(L)'
;MIEPMPIEIINWGILNEIISMDEDDPEFSKGLIIQYIDQAETTFGEMDAQLQGSRDLAELEKLGHFLKGSSAALGLQRIAWSCERIQNLGRKAEKSFPSKQQLRDTMPADLVLDESDNAYFSQPDAEPLPQGDALYAALIHKALQQARFEFKVARQQLSEYYGEQL
;
A
#
# COMPACT_ATOMS: atom_id res chain seq x y z
N MET A 1 9.05 -11.75 -13.29
CA MET A 1 7.91 -12.28 -12.51
C MET A 1 7.65 -11.30 -11.39
N ILE A 2 6.39 -11.03 -11.07
CA ILE A 2 6.05 -10.14 -9.95
C ILE A 2 6.45 -10.86 -8.65
N GLU A 3 7.18 -10.18 -7.77
CA GLU A 3 7.50 -10.74 -6.46
C GLU A 3 6.22 -11.02 -5.67
N PRO A 4 6.12 -12.15 -4.94
CA PRO A 4 4.93 -12.44 -4.16
C PRO A 4 4.73 -11.37 -3.07
N MET A 5 3.47 -11.03 -2.80
CA MET A 5 3.14 -10.13 -1.71
C MET A 5 3.47 -10.80 -0.37
N PRO A 6 4.10 -10.09 0.60
CA PRO A 6 4.36 -10.63 1.93
C PRO A 6 3.06 -11.00 2.65
N ILE A 7 3.06 -12.09 3.43
CA ILE A 7 1.86 -12.52 4.17
C ILE A 7 1.57 -11.55 5.32
N GLU A 8 2.59 -11.25 6.14
CA GLU A 8 2.43 -10.35 7.29
C GLU A 8 2.24 -8.90 6.83
N ILE A 9 1.36 -8.18 7.51
CA ILE A 9 1.07 -6.76 7.23
C ILE A 9 2.22 -5.87 7.68
N ILE A 10 2.68 -6.09 8.91
CA ILE A 10 3.79 -5.38 9.54
C ILE A 10 4.94 -6.38 9.73
N ASN A 11 6.12 -6.01 9.24
CA ASN A 11 7.36 -6.65 9.62
C ASN A 11 7.76 -6.14 11.01
N TRP A 12 7.35 -6.90 12.04
CA TRP A 12 7.66 -6.56 13.43
C TRP A 12 9.16 -6.58 13.73
N GLY A 13 9.98 -7.30 12.96
CA GLY A 13 11.44 -7.23 13.09
C GLY A 13 11.95 -5.81 12.86
N ILE A 14 11.53 -5.19 11.75
CA ILE A 14 11.90 -3.81 11.43
C ILE A 14 11.24 -2.82 12.40
N LEU A 15 9.94 -2.95 12.65
CA LEU A 15 9.24 -1.98 13.49
C LEU A 15 9.72 -2.03 14.96
N ASN A 16 10.08 -3.21 15.48
CA ASN A 16 10.60 -3.35 16.85
C ASN A 16 11.96 -2.67 17.04
N GLU A 17 12.81 -2.60 16.00
CA GLU A 17 14.05 -1.80 16.07
C GLU A 17 13.72 -0.33 16.30
N ILE A 18 12.65 0.18 15.70
CA ILE A 18 12.21 1.58 15.86
C ILE A 18 11.56 1.78 17.23
N ILE A 19 10.68 0.86 17.64
CA ILE A 19 10.05 0.86 18.96
C ILE A 19 11.10 0.83 20.08
N SER A 20 12.22 0.12 19.91
CA SER A 20 13.28 0.11 20.93
C SER A 20 13.89 1.49 21.21
N MET A 21 13.73 2.46 20.30
CA MET A 21 14.16 3.84 20.54
C MET A 21 13.26 4.57 21.55
N ASP A 22 12.05 4.05 21.81
CA ASP A 22 11.14 4.62 22.82
C ASP A 22 11.66 4.44 24.26
N GLU A 23 12.66 3.59 24.48
CA GLU A 23 13.35 3.46 25.78
C GLU A 23 14.02 4.78 26.19
N ASP A 24 14.56 5.52 25.22
CA ASP A 24 15.26 6.80 25.43
C ASP A 24 14.38 8.02 25.08
N ASP A 25 13.48 7.90 24.10
CA ASP A 25 12.59 8.97 23.63
C ASP A 25 11.13 8.47 23.55
N PRO A 26 10.36 8.55 24.65
CA PRO A 26 8.98 8.07 24.66
C PRO A 26 8.14 8.72 23.54
N GLU A 27 7.33 7.90 22.87
CA GLU A 27 6.49 8.29 21.71
C GLU A 27 7.25 8.52 20.39
N PHE A 28 8.57 8.26 20.32
CA PHE A 28 9.33 8.42 19.07
C PHE A 28 8.75 7.57 17.94
N SER A 29 8.54 6.27 18.18
CA SER A 29 8.02 5.34 17.19
C SER A 29 6.62 5.74 16.72
N LYS A 30 5.74 6.09 17.65
CA LYS A 30 4.39 6.56 17.36
C LYS A 30 4.39 7.87 16.57
N GLY A 31 5.28 8.81 16.91
CA GLY A 31 5.45 10.06 16.17
C GLY A 31 5.82 9.81 14.70
N LEU A 32 6.70 8.84 14.43
CA LEU A 32 7.01 8.42 13.06
C LEU A 32 5.83 7.79 12.33
N ILE A 33 5.04 6.97 13.02
CA ILE A 33 3.83 6.36 12.45
C ILE A 33 2.80 7.44 12.08
N ILE A 34 2.55 8.43 12.95
CA ILE A 34 1.62 9.53 12.67
C ILE A 34 2.09 10.34 11.46
N GLN A 35 3.37 10.70 11.40
CA GLN A 35 3.93 11.41 10.24
C GLN A 35 3.79 10.60 8.94
N TYR A 36 3.99 9.28 9.02
CA TYR A 36 3.80 8.40 7.88
C TYR A 36 2.34 8.34 7.42
N ILE A 37 1.38 8.30 8.36
CA ILE A 37 -0.06 8.31 8.03
C ILE A 37 -0.42 9.55 7.21
N ASP A 38 -0.01 10.74 7.67
CA ASP A 38 -0.23 12.00 6.95
C ASP A 38 0.44 11.99 5.56
N GLN A 39 1.67 11.47 5.49
CA GLN A 39 2.40 11.34 4.24
C GLN A 39 1.70 10.40 3.26
N ALA A 40 1.23 9.24 3.72
CA ALA A 40 0.54 8.26 2.90
C ALA A 40 -0.77 8.82 2.36
N GLU A 41 -1.60 9.45 3.20
CA GLU A 41 -2.85 10.07 2.78
C GLU A 41 -2.64 11.15 1.72
N THR A 42 -1.66 12.02 1.94
CA THR A 42 -1.27 13.06 0.96
C THR A 42 -0.83 12.44 -0.35
N THR A 43 0.09 11.47 -0.30
CA THR A 43 0.64 10.82 -1.49
C THR A 43 -0.44 10.08 -2.29
N PHE A 44 -1.37 9.40 -1.61
CA PHE A 44 -2.50 8.76 -2.28
C PHE A 44 -3.42 9.77 -2.96
N GLY A 45 -3.66 10.93 -2.33
CA GLY A 45 -4.43 12.02 -2.94
C GLY A 45 -3.76 12.58 -4.20
N GLU A 46 -2.45 12.75 -4.18
CA GLU A 46 -1.67 13.18 -5.35
C GLU A 46 -1.72 12.15 -6.48
N MET A 47 -1.63 10.85 -6.16
CA MET A 47 -1.79 9.79 -7.16
C MET A 47 -3.18 9.80 -7.80
N ASP A 48 -4.23 10.01 -7.02
CA ASP A 48 -5.60 10.13 -7.56
C ASP A 48 -5.72 11.36 -8.48
N ALA A 49 -5.16 12.50 -8.10
CA ALA A 49 -5.16 13.69 -8.93
C ALA A 49 -4.44 13.45 -10.28
N GLN A 50 -3.31 12.73 -10.27
CA GLN A 50 -2.62 12.33 -11.49
C GLN A 50 -3.47 11.38 -12.35
N LEU A 51 -4.09 10.35 -11.76
CA LEU A 51 -4.90 9.38 -12.48
C LEU A 51 -6.17 9.99 -13.11
N GLN A 52 -6.77 10.99 -12.44
CA GLN A 52 -7.95 11.72 -12.91
C GLN A 52 -7.61 12.81 -13.93
N GLY A 53 -6.40 13.38 -13.84
CA GLY A 53 -5.92 14.46 -14.70
C GLY A 53 -5.08 13.98 -15.87
N SER A 54 -3.80 14.36 -15.88
CA SER A 54 -2.84 14.16 -16.98
C SER A 54 -2.45 12.69 -17.21
N ARG A 55 -2.62 11.83 -16.19
CA ARG A 55 -2.12 10.45 -16.14
C ARG A 55 -0.63 10.36 -16.42
N ASP A 56 0.13 11.29 -15.85
CA ASP A 56 1.58 11.28 -15.97
C ASP A 56 2.19 10.07 -15.25
N LEU A 57 2.57 9.06 -16.04
CA LEU A 57 3.16 7.82 -15.53
C LEU A 57 4.51 8.05 -14.83
N ALA A 58 5.26 9.09 -15.23
CA ALA A 58 6.52 9.43 -14.58
C ALA A 58 6.29 10.05 -13.20
N GLU A 59 5.20 10.80 -13.03
CA GLU A 59 4.86 11.34 -11.71
C GLU A 59 4.32 10.24 -10.78
N LEU A 60 3.46 9.36 -11.29
CA LEU A 60 2.99 8.18 -10.55
C LEU A 60 4.15 7.27 -10.14
N GLU A 61 5.17 7.14 -10.98
CA GLU A 61 6.40 6.40 -10.68
C GLU A 61 7.15 6.97 -9.46
N LYS A 62 7.34 8.30 -9.42
CA LYS A 62 8.00 8.97 -8.30
C LYS A 62 7.20 8.87 -7.02
N LEU A 63 5.89 9.08 -7.08
CA LEU A 63 5.00 8.95 -5.91
C LEU A 63 5.05 7.53 -5.34
N GLY A 64 5.02 6.51 -6.22
CA GLY A 64 5.19 5.11 -5.82
C GLY A 64 6.55 4.85 -5.19
N HIS A 65 7.63 5.39 -5.76
CA HIS A 65 8.97 5.25 -5.20
C HIS A 65 9.10 5.88 -3.81
N PHE A 66 8.56 7.09 -3.65
CA PHE A 66 8.62 7.85 -2.41
C PHE A 66 7.93 7.10 -1.28
N LEU A 67 6.66 6.72 -1.48
CA LEU A 67 5.89 6.03 -0.44
C LEU A 67 6.38 4.59 -0.20
N LYS A 68 6.96 3.93 -1.21
CA LYS A 68 7.66 2.64 -1.02
C LYS A 68 8.78 2.78 0.02
N GLY A 69 9.61 3.81 -0.10
CA GLY A 69 10.76 4.01 0.77
C GLY A 69 10.38 4.19 2.24
N SER A 70 9.42 5.09 2.51
CA SER A 70 8.95 5.33 3.88
C SER A 70 8.20 4.15 4.46
N SER A 71 7.36 3.47 3.67
CA SER A 71 6.65 2.26 4.12
C SER A 71 7.63 1.15 4.52
N ALA A 72 8.67 0.91 3.70
CA ALA A 72 9.67 -0.13 3.95
C ALA A 72 10.49 0.17 5.20
N ALA A 73 10.84 1.44 5.43
CA ALA A 73 11.60 1.86 6.62
C ALA A 73 10.84 1.60 7.92
N LEU A 74 9.50 1.60 7.90
CA LEU A 74 8.64 1.34 9.06
C LEU A 74 8.13 -0.11 9.15
N GLY A 75 8.64 -1.01 8.31
CA GLY A 75 8.19 -2.40 8.27
C GLY A 75 6.79 -2.60 7.66
N LEU A 76 6.20 -1.59 7.02
CA LEU A 76 4.86 -1.65 6.41
C LEU A 76 4.93 -2.30 5.02
N GLN A 77 5.34 -3.56 5.02
CA GLN A 77 5.87 -4.25 3.83
C GLN A 77 4.84 -4.51 2.73
N ARG A 78 3.56 -4.71 3.06
CA ARG A 78 2.50 -4.89 2.04
C ARG A 78 2.15 -3.58 1.33
N ILE A 79 2.22 -2.45 2.03
CA ILE A 79 2.09 -1.11 1.43
C ILE A 79 3.31 -0.84 0.53
N ALA A 80 4.52 -1.11 1.04
CA ALA A 80 5.76 -0.96 0.28
C ALA A 80 5.74 -1.80 -1.02
N TRP A 81 5.27 -3.04 -0.94
CA TRP A 81 5.09 -3.92 -2.09
C TRP A 81 4.13 -3.30 -3.13
N SER A 82 2.98 -2.78 -2.68
CA SER A 82 2.00 -2.17 -3.58
C SER A 82 2.56 -0.91 -4.27
N CYS A 83 3.30 -0.10 -3.51
CA CYS A 83 3.98 1.10 -4.03
C CYS A 83 5.10 0.76 -5.02
N GLU A 84 5.79 -0.36 -4.84
CA GLU A 84 6.75 -0.86 -5.83
C GLU A 84 6.09 -1.25 -7.15
N ARG A 85 4.90 -1.88 -7.10
CA ARG A 85 4.14 -2.19 -8.31
C ARG A 85 3.72 -0.90 -9.01
N ILE A 86 3.24 0.11 -8.28
CA ILE A 86 2.93 1.44 -8.84
C ILE A 86 4.16 2.03 -9.54
N GLN A 87 5.32 2.01 -8.88
CA GLN A 87 6.59 2.47 -9.45
C GLN A 87 6.92 1.74 -10.76
N ASN A 88 6.90 0.40 -10.75
CA ASN A 88 7.28 -0.40 -11.91
C ASN A 88 6.27 -0.32 -13.06
N LEU A 89 4.98 -0.17 -12.76
CA LEU A 89 3.95 0.11 -13.76
C LEU A 89 4.14 1.49 -14.39
N GLY A 90 4.48 2.52 -13.60
CA GLY A 90 4.83 3.85 -14.10
C GLY A 90 6.05 3.84 -15.05
N ARG A 91 7.05 2.99 -14.74
CA ARG A 91 8.22 2.72 -15.62
C ARG A 91 7.90 1.86 -16.84
N LYS A 92 6.68 1.32 -16.93
CA LYS A 92 6.27 0.30 -17.91
C LYS A 92 7.12 -0.99 -17.85
N ALA A 93 7.78 -1.24 -16.71
CA ALA A 93 8.59 -2.42 -16.44
C ALA A 93 7.73 -3.66 -16.07
N GLU A 94 6.55 -3.41 -15.52
CA GLU A 94 5.50 -4.43 -15.29
C GLU A 94 4.30 -4.14 -16.19
N LYS A 95 3.54 -5.19 -16.56
CA LYS A 95 2.36 -5.09 -17.46
C LYS A 95 1.12 -5.79 -16.91
N SER A 96 1.17 -6.19 -15.65
CA SER A 96 0.08 -6.86 -14.98
C SER A 96 0.13 -6.52 -13.48
N PHE A 97 -1.00 -6.71 -12.82
CA PHE A 97 -1.13 -6.63 -11.38
C PHE A 97 -2.02 -7.79 -10.93
N PRO A 98 -1.75 -8.45 -9.79
CA PRO A 98 -2.51 -9.62 -9.35
C PRO A 98 -4.02 -9.36 -9.29
N SER A 99 -4.82 -10.40 -9.50
CA SER A 99 -6.27 -10.34 -9.33
C SER A 99 -6.65 -10.07 -7.88
N LYS A 100 -7.87 -9.57 -7.65
CA LYS A 100 -8.38 -9.42 -6.28
C LYS A 100 -8.37 -10.73 -5.51
N GLN A 101 -8.72 -11.84 -6.17
CA GLN A 101 -8.66 -13.17 -5.57
C GLN A 101 -7.22 -13.55 -5.18
N GLN A 102 -6.25 -13.34 -6.07
CA GLN A 102 -4.85 -13.63 -5.77
C GLN A 102 -4.33 -12.82 -4.58
N LEU A 103 -4.74 -11.56 -4.44
CA LEU A 103 -4.37 -10.72 -3.30
C LEU A 103 -5.05 -11.18 -2.01
N ARG A 104 -6.34 -11.52 -2.09
CA ARG A 104 -7.12 -12.11 -0.98
C ARG A 104 -6.46 -13.37 -0.44
N ASP A 105 -5.97 -14.24 -1.33
CA ASP A 105 -5.32 -15.51 -0.97
C ASP A 105 -3.97 -15.32 -0.23
N THR A 106 -3.36 -14.13 -0.30
CA THR A 106 -2.12 -13.83 0.44
C THR A 106 -2.35 -13.23 1.82
N MET A 107 -3.58 -12.87 2.18
CA MET A 107 -3.86 -12.21 3.45
C MET A 107 -3.67 -13.15 4.63
N PRO A 108 -3.30 -12.63 5.82
CA PRO A 108 -3.31 -13.41 7.05
C PRO A 108 -4.68 -14.06 7.29
N ALA A 109 -4.68 -15.31 7.77
CA ALA A 109 -5.92 -16.09 7.97
C ALA A 109 -6.82 -15.52 9.08
N ASP A 110 -6.24 -14.80 10.02
CA ASP A 110 -6.88 -14.13 11.14
C ASP A 110 -7.32 -12.68 10.82
N LEU A 111 -6.99 -12.18 9.63
CA LEU A 111 -7.43 -10.85 9.21
C LEU A 111 -8.94 -10.81 9.01
N VAL A 112 -9.63 -10.06 9.88
CA VAL A 112 -11.07 -9.82 9.78
C VAL A 112 -11.32 -8.64 8.85
N LEU A 113 -11.99 -8.92 7.73
CA LEU A 113 -12.44 -7.89 6.80
C LEU A 113 -13.85 -7.41 7.16
N ASP A 114 -14.11 -6.12 7.01
CA ASP A 114 -15.48 -5.61 7.11
C ASP A 114 -16.32 -6.00 5.89
N GLU A 115 -17.62 -5.67 5.93
CA GLU A 115 -18.55 -6.01 4.84
C GLU A 115 -18.14 -5.37 3.50
N SER A 116 -17.59 -4.15 3.55
CA SER A 116 -17.20 -3.41 2.35
C SER A 116 -15.95 -4.00 1.70
N ASP A 117 -14.96 -4.40 2.48
CA ASP A 117 -13.74 -5.04 2.01
C ASP A 117 -14.05 -6.44 1.45
N ASN A 118 -14.88 -7.22 2.14
CA ASN A 118 -15.33 -8.51 1.62
C ASN A 118 -16.07 -8.38 0.28
N ALA A 119 -16.96 -7.38 0.17
CA ALA A 119 -17.65 -7.10 -1.09
C ALA A 119 -16.66 -6.69 -2.19
N TYR A 120 -15.67 -5.86 -1.87
CA TYR A 120 -14.64 -5.43 -2.84
C TYR A 120 -13.87 -6.61 -3.42
N PHE A 121 -13.37 -7.53 -2.57
CA PHE A 121 -12.58 -8.68 -3.01
C PHE A 121 -13.41 -9.79 -3.68
N SER A 122 -14.72 -9.86 -3.40
CA SER A 122 -15.63 -10.82 -4.04
C SER A 122 -16.03 -10.43 -5.46
N GLN A 123 -15.87 -9.15 -5.83
CA GLN A 123 -16.18 -8.67 -7.17
C GLN A 123 -15.11 -9.12 -8.17
N PRO A 124 -15.50 -9.50 -9.40
CA PRO A 124 -14.54 -9.78 -10.46
C PRO A 124 -13.73 -8.52 -10.81
N ASP A 125 -12.52 -8.73 -11.33
CA ASP A 125 -11.74 -7.65 -11.92
C ASP A 125 -12.45 -7.06 -13.15
N ALA A 126 -12.29 -5.76 -13.36
CA ALA A 126 -12.89 -5.06 -14.48
C ALA A 126 -12.18 -5.45 -15.80
N GLU A 127 -12.91 -6.05 -16.73
CA GLU A 127 -12.42 -6.49 -18.04
C GLU A 127 -13.35 -5.99 -19.18
N PRO A 128 -12.83 -5.73 -20.40
CA PRO A 128 -11.43 -5.88 -20.80
C PRO A 128 -10.55 -4.73 -20.29
N LEU A 129 -9.32 -5.05 -19.89
CA LEU A 129 -8.33 -4.01 -19.60
C LEU A 129 -8.03 -3.14 -20.84
N PRO A 130 -7.79 -1.82 -20.66
CA PRO A 130 -7.39 -0.94 -21.75
C PRO A 130 -6.06 -1.37 -22.38
N GLN A 131 -5.75 -0.83 -23.56
CA GLN A 131 -4.48 -1.06 -24.26
C GLN A 131 -3.59 0.19 -24.22
N GLY A 132 -2.30 0.00 -24.54
CA GLY A 132 -1.32 1.09 -24.60
C GLY A 132 -1.13 1.77 -23.24
N ASP A 133 -0.99 3.09 -23.22
CA ASP A 133 -0.69 3.84 -22.00
C ASP A 133 -1.84 3.84 -20.99
N ALA A 134 -3.08 3.68 -21.46
CA ALA A 134 -4.25 3.55 -20.61
C ALA A 134 -4.25 2.25 -19.78
N LEU A 135 -3.55 1.21 -20.23
CA LEU A 135 -3.35 -0.02 -19.45
C LEU A 135 -2.64 0.28 -18.14
N TYR A 136 -1.52 1.00 -18.22
CA TYR A 136 -0.68 1.30 -17.06
C TYR A 136 -1.43 2.17 -16.05
N ALA A 137 -2.18 3.17 -16.51
CA ALA A 137 -3.03 3.97 -15.63
C ALA A 137 -4.10 3.11 -14.91
N ALA A 138 -4.74 2.17 -15.63
CA ALA A 138 -5.73 1.27 -15.02
C ALA A 138 -5.10 0.31 -13.99
N LEU A 139 -3.92 -0.23 -14.30
CA LEU A 139 -3.19 -1.09 -13.38
C LEU A 139 -2.66 -0.34 -12.16
N ILE A 140 -2.17 0.90 -12.33
CA ILE A 140 -1.74 1.77 -11.23
C ILE A 140 -2.93 2.12 -10.35
N HIS A 141 -4.09 2.43 -10.93
CA HIS A 141 -5.31 2.66 -10.15
C HIS A 141 -5.67 1.43 -9.31
N LYS A 142 -5.60 0.22 -9.89
CA LYS A 142 -5.81 -1.03 -9.14
C LYS A 142 -4.80 -1.22 -8.01
N ALA A 143 -3.52 -0.95 -8.28
CA ALA A 143 -2.46 -1.04 -7.29
C ALA A 143 -2.62 0.00 -6.16
N LEU A 144 -3.12 1.20 -6.47
CA LEU A 144 -3.44 2.25 -5.50
C LEU A 144 -4.62 1.83 -4.61
N GLN A 145 -5.67 1.23 -5.16
CA GLN A 145 -6.77 0.69 -4.35
C GLN A 145 -6.27 -0.41 -3.40
N GLN A 146 -5.37 -1.27 -3.86
CA GLN A 146 -4.72 -2.25 -2.99
C GLN A 146 -3.88 -1.56 -1.90
N ALA A 147 -3.06 -0.57 -2.24
CA ALA A 147 -2.25 0.16 -1.26
C ALA A 147 -3.10 0.83 -0.17
N ARG A 148 -4.26 1.40 -0.53
CA ARG A 148 -5.23 1.98 0.42
C ARG A 148 -5.83 0.93 1.35
N PHE A 149 -6.16 -0.25 0.83
CA PHE A 149 -6.61 -1.37 1.65
C PHE A 149 -5.52 -1.81 2.64
N GLU A 150 -4.28 -2.01 2.16
CA GLU A 150 -3.16 -2.40 3.03
C GLU A 150 -2.86 -1.34 4.09
N PHE A 151 -2.99 -0.05 3.74
CA PHE A 151 -2.86 1.07 4.67
C PHE A 151 -3.92 1.05 5.77
N LYS A 152 -5.19 0.82 5.42
CA LYS A 152 -6.29 0.69 6.38
C LYS A 152 -6.02 -0.44 7.38
N VAL A 153 -5.62 -1.61 6.87
CA VAL A 153 -5.35 -2.79 7.70
C VAL A 153 -4.12 -2.58 8.60
N ALA A 154 -3.05 -1.98 8.07
CA ALA A 154 -1.87 -1.64 8.86
C ALA A 154 -2.19 -0.63 9.97
N ARG A 155 -3.00 0.41 9.68
CA ARG A 155 -3.46 1.36 10.70
C ARG A 155 -4.26 0.71 11.82
N GLN A 156 -5.10 -0.27 11.49
CA GLN A 156 -5.83 -1.02 12.51
C GLN A 156 -4.87 -1.78 13.43
N GLN A 157 -3.91 -2.52 12.88
CA GLN A 157 -2.92 -3.25 13.70
C GLN A 157 -2.04 -2.33 14.54
N LEU A 158 -1.62 -1.20 13.99
CA LEU A 158 -0.87 -0.18 14.73
C LEU A 158 -1.73 0.42 15.84
N SER A 159 -3.01 0.72 15.57
CA SER A 159 -3.93 1.23 16.59
C SER A 159 -4.12 0.24 17.75
N GLU A 160 -4.22 -1.05 17.44
CA GLU A 160 -4.27 -2.12 18.44
C GLU A 160 -2.98 -2.18 19.27
N TYR A 161 -1.82 -2.01 18.63
CA TYR A 161 -0.52 -2.00 19.30
C TYR A 161 -0.34 -0.80 20.25
N TYR A 162 -0.64 0.42 19.78
CA TYR A 162 -0.49 1.63 20.60
C TYR A 162 -1.65 1.86 21.58
N GLY A 163 -2.73 1.06 21.49
CA GLY A 163 -3.87 1.15 22.41
C GLY A 163 -4.76 2.37 22.17
N GLU A 164 -4.66 3.02 21.01
CA GLU A 164 -5.49 4.16 20.61
C GLU A 164 -5.70 4.18 19.10
N GLN A 165 -6.67 4.95 18.62
CA GLN A 165 -6.95 5.08 17.20
C GLN A 165 -5.94 6.01 16.53
N LEU A 166 -5.22 5.48 15.52
CA LEU A 166 -4.28 6.21 14.65
C LEU A 166 -4.86 6.56 13.29
#